data_AF-A0A0G1TMK5-F1
#
_entry.id   AF-A0A0G1TMK5-F1
#
_cell.length_a   1.000
_cell.length_b   1.000
_cell.length_c   1.000
_cell.angle_alpha   90.00
_cell.angle_beta   90.00
_cell.angle_gamma   90.00
#
_symmetry.space_group_name_H-M   'P 1'
#
loop_
_entity.id
_entity.type
_entity.pdbx_description
1 polymer ?
#
loop_
_entity_poly.entity_id
_entity_poly.type
_entity_poly.pdbx_seq_one_letter_code
_entity_poly.pdbx_strand_id
1 'polypeptide(L)'
;MAVIDELSLTTAFSGVGAASLPGLIQEKGLVYVSLNRTILGDRATRMIAGLVMQQVFMLAMTSGVGKKLILVVDEISLIENEGLATILAEARKFGLTVYVSQQYLSQVSGGLLASILANIYNYFVFRVSDEDARVLGRNMSLVFPEWVIEEAKKKGISEEELKKQILVKLDPRMCVARLFANGKYYPALEGRTVDYEQSG
;
A
#
# COMPACT_ATOMS: atom_id res chain seq x y z
N MET A 1 0.76 -16.42 -41.29
CA MET A 1 1.26 -16.76 -39.94
C MET A 1 1.84 -15.49 -39.36
N ALA A 2 1.06 -14.77 -38.55
CA ALA A 2 1.44 -13.44 -38.07
C ALA A 2 2.46 -13.59 -36.94
N VAL A 3 3.72 -13.31 -37.27
CA VAL A 3 4.77 -13.05 -36.29
C VAL A 3 4.58 -11.59 -35.86
N ILE A 4 3.97 -11.41 -34.70
CA ILE A 4 3.93 -10.16 -33.95
C ILE A 4 4.59 -10.50 -32.61
N ASP A 5 5.58 -9.82 -32.06
CA ASP A 5 6.51 -8.80 -32.50
C ASP A 5 7.43 -8.69 -31.26
N GLU A 6 8.57 -9.38 -31.26
CA GLU A 6 9.53 -9.38 -30.12
C GLU A 6 10.08 -7.97 -29.81
N LEU A 7 9.84 -6.99 -30.69
CA LEU A 7 10.37 -5.62 -30.61
C LEU A 7 9.66 -4.69 -29.60
N SER A 8 8.51 -5.08 -29.06
CA SER A 8 7.77 -4.21 -28.12
C SER A 8 8.20 -4.37 -26.66
N LEU A 9 8.84 -5.48 -26.29
CA LEU A 9 9.40 -5.66 -24.93
C LEU A 9 10.75 -4.96 -24.78
N THR A 10 11.62 -5.00 -25.80
CA THR A 10 12.94 -4.35 -25.77
C THR A 10 12.86 -2.84 -25.63
N THR A 11 11.82 -2.21 -26.18
CA THR A 11 11.67 -0.75 -26.16
C THR A 11 11.23 -0.23 -24.79
N ALA A 12 10.45 -1.00 -24.02
CA ALA A 12 10.11 -0.68 -22.63
C ALA A 12 11.33 -0.71 -21.69
N PHE A 13 12.34 -1.52 -22.01
CA PHE A 13 13.59 -1.63 -21.26
C PHE A 13 14.76 -0.83 -21.87
N SER A 14 14.54 -0.12 -22.99
CA SER A 14 15.59 0.57 -23.76
C SER A 14 16.31 1.71 -23.03
N GLY A 15 15.76 2.20 -21.91
CA GLY A 15 16.38 3.21 -21.06
C GLY A 15 17.17 2.67 -19.87
N VAL A 16 17.08 1.36 -19.60
CA VAL A 16 17.84 0.72 -18.53
C VAL A 16 19.09 0.15 -19.18
N GLY A 17 20.14 0.97 -19.27
CA GLY A 17 21.50 0.44 -19.46
C GLY A 17 21.73 -0.69 -18.44
N ALA A 18 22.55 -1.69 -18.78
CA ALA A 18 22.74 -3.01 -18.15
C ALA A 18 23.02 -3.06 -16.63
N ALA A 19 22.30 -2.28 -15.84
CA ALA A 19 22.37 -2.12 -14.41
C ALA A 19 21.30 -3.04 -13.82
N SER A 20 21.77 -4.00 -13.02
CA SER A 20 20.88 -4.87 -12.27
C SER A 20 20.16 -4.07 -11.19
N LEU A 21 18.92 -4.46 -10.86
CA LEU A 21 18.14 -3.86 -9.78
C LEU A 21 18.93 -3.74 -8.45
N PRO A 22 19.73 -4.75 -8.02
CA PRO A 22 20.58 -4.62 -6.84
C PRO A 22 21.60 -3.49 -6.95
N GLY A 23 22.26 -3.35 -8.11
CA GLY A 23 23.24 -2.30 -8.36
C GLY A 23 22.61 -0.91 -8.27
N LEU A 24 21.44 -0.74 -8.89
CA LEU A 24 20.68 0.53 -8.84
C LEU A 24 20.27 0.89 -7.42
N ILE A 25 19.79 -0.08 -6.62
CA ILE A 25 19.43 0.16 -5.21
C ILE A 25 20.66 0.55 -4.38
N GLN A 26 21.80 -0.13 -4.59
CA GLN A 26 23.03 0.17 -3.86
C GLN A 26 23.57 1.56 -4.20
N GLU A 27 23.54 1.96 -5.48
CA GLU A 27 24.09 3.22 -5.97
C GLU A 27 23.17 4.43 -5.71
N LYS A 28 21.88 4.30 -6.02
CA LYS A 28 20.93 5.43 -6.03
C LYS A 28 20.08 5.54 -4.77
N GLY A 29 19.88 4.45 -4.03
CA GLY A 29 19.04 4.40 -2.82
C GLY A 29 17.52 4.48 -3.07
N LEU A 30 17.09 5.16 -4.14
CA LEU A 30 15.71 5.21 -4.62
C LEU A 30 15.64 4.68 -6.06
N VAL A 31 14.74 3.73 -6.29
CA VAL A 31 14.42 3.21 -7.62
C VAL A 31 12.94 3.43 -7.86
N TYR A 32 12.62 4.14 -8.93
CA TYR A 32 11.26 4.39 -9.37
C TYR A 32 10.97 3.58 -10.63
N VAL A 33 9.87 2.83 -10.62
CA VAL A 33 9.42 2.01 -11.75
C VAL A 33 8.08 2.54 -12.22
N SER A 34 8.06 3.13 -13.41
CA SER A 34 6.82 3.61 -14.04
C SER A 34 6.22 2.52 -14.92
N LEU A 35 4.96 2.18 -14.65
CA LEU A 35 4.21 1.20 -15.43
C LEU A 35 3.03 1.90 -16.11
N ASN A 36 3.28 2.41 -17.32
CA ASN A 36 2.24 3.08 -18.09
C ASN A 36 1.31 2.04 -18.74
N ARG A 37 0.13 1.85 -18.14
CA ARG A 37 -0.90 0.91 -18.61
C ARG A 37 -1.38 1.19 -20.03
N THR A 38 -1.43 2.46 -20.45
CA THR A 38 -1.88 2.83 -21.80
C THR A 38 -0.89 2.35 -22.86
N ILE A 39 0.40 2.30 -22.54
CA ILE A 39 1.45 1.86 -23.45
C ILE A 39 1.64 0.34 -23.37
N LEU A 40 1.70 -0.21 -22.16
CA LEU A 40 2.03 -1.62 -21.93
C LEU A 40 0.81 -2.55 -22.04
N GLY A 41 -0.39 -2.03 -21.81
CA GLY A 41 -1.59 -2.83 -21.59
C GLY A 41 -1.61 -3.50 -20.21
N ASP A 42 -2.80 -3.95 -19.80
CA ASP A 42 -3.04 -4.44 -18.45
C ASP A 42 -2.27 -5.72 -18.12
N ARG A 43 -2.22 -6.66 -19.06
CA ARG A 43 -1.55 -7.95 -18.85
C ARG A 43 -0.04 -7.76 -18.67
N ALA A 44 0.60 -6.98 -19.54
CA ALA A 44 2.04 -6.75 -19.45
C ALA A 44 2.39 -5.93 -18.20
N THR A 45 1.57 -4.93 -17.86
CA THR A 45 1.73 -4.14 -16.63
C THR A 45 1.75 -5.03 -15.39
N ARG A 46 0.75 -5.92 -15.23
CA ARG A 46 0.69 -6.86 -14.11
C ARG A 46 1.88 -7.81 -14.08
N MET A 47 2.28 -8.33 -15.23
CA MET A 47 3.42 -9.23 -15.34
C MET A 47 4.73 -8.54 -14.93
N ILE A 48 5.02 -7.37 -15.48
CA ILE A 48 6.24 -6.61 -15.17
C ILE A 48 6.26 -6.22 -13.70
N ALA A 49 5.14 -5.73 -13.16
CA ALA A 49 5.03 -5.41 -11.74
C ALA A 49 5.32 -6.64 -10.84
N GLY A 50 4.70 -7.77 -11.16
CA GLY A 50 4.91 -9.03 -10.44
C GLY A 50 6.38 -9.46 -10.45
N LEU A 51 7.04 -9.38 -11.61
CA LEU A 51 8.46 -9.69 -11.73
C LEU A 51 9.34 -8.75 -10.91
N VAL A 52 9.10 -7.45 -10.96
CA VAL A 52 9.85 -6.45 -10.17
C VAL A 52 9.67 -6.71 -8.67
N MET A 53 8.44 -6.92 -8.21
CA MET A 53 8.16 -7.20 -6.81
C MET A 53 8.83 -8.50 -6.34
N GLN A 54 8.78 -9.55 -7.16
CA GLN A 54 9.44 -10.81 -6.84
C GLN A 54 10.96 -10.65 -6.75
N GLN A 55 11.56 -9.84 -7.63
CA GLN A 55 12.99 -9.52 -7.54
C GLN A 55 13.31 -8.77 -6.23
N VAL A 56 12.53 -7.74 -5.87
CA VAL A 56 12.71 -7.01 -4.61
C VAL A 56 12.58 -7.95 -3.41
N PHE A 57 11.59 -8.84 -3.42
CA PHE A 57 11.39 -9.83 -2.37
C PHE A 57 12.57 -10.79 -2.24
N MET A 58 13.08 -11.33 -3.36
CA MET A 58 14.28 -12.17 -3.39
C MET A 58 15.53 -11.44 -2.88
N LEU A 59 15.66 -10.14 -3.16
CA LEU A 59 16.76 -9.32 -2.65
C LEU A 59 16.68 -9.10 -1.15
N ALA A 60 15.47 -8.95 -0.60
CA ALA A 60 15.26 -8.92 0.84
C ALA A 60 15.64 -10.27 1.48
N MET A 61 15.19 -11.39 0.90
CA MET A 61 15.48 -12.74 1.41
C MET A 61 16.98 -13.05 1.45
N THR A 62 17.70 -12.70 0.39
CA THR A 62 19.14 -12.99 0.26
C THR A 62 20.02 -11.99 0.99
N SER A 63 19.45 -10.93 1.56
CA SER A 63 20.19 -9.77 2.09
C SER A 63 21.17 -9.18 1.06
N GLY A 64 20.88 -9.31 -0.24
CA GLY A 64 21.82 -9.01 -1.34
C GLY A 64 22.26 -7.55 -1.44
N VAL A 65 21.61 -6.64 -0.69
CA VAL A 65 21.91 -5.21 -0.64
C VAL A 65 22.55 -4.80 0.70
N GLY A 66 22.55 -5.68 1.71
CA GLY A 66 23.05 -5.37 3.07
C GLY A 66 22.28 -4.26 3.79
N LYS A 67 21.11 -3.86 3.28
CA LYS A 67 20.26 -2.77 3.77
C LYS A 67 18.82 -3.24 3.89
N LYS A 68 18.06 -2.62 4.79
CA LYS A 68 16.59 -2.79 4.85
C LYS A 68 15.97 -2.18 3.59
N LEU A 69 15.04 -2.89 2.98
CA LEU A 69 14.35 -2.46 1.76
C LEU A 69 12.95 -1.95 2.10
N ILE A 70 12.54 -0.90 1.39
CA ILE A 70 11.17 -0.38 1.42
C ILE A 70 10.61 -0.52 0.01
N LEU A 71 9.52 -1.26 -0.11
CA LEU A 71 8.73 -1.37 -1.33
C LEU A 71 7.48 -0.51 -1.18
N VAL A 72 7.31 0.47 -2.07
CA VAL A 72 6.09 1.30 -2.13
C VAL A 72 5.34 0.92 -3.39
N VAL A 73 4.09 0.50 -3.23
CA VAL A 73 3.19 0.15 -4.31
C VAL A 73 2.07 1.16 -4.33
N ASP A 74 2.00 1.93 -5.41
CA ASP A 74 0.84 2.78 -5.66
C ASP A 74 -0.25 1.98 -6.38
N GLU A 75 -1.48 2.11 -5.91
CA GLU A 75 -2.68 1.47 -6.45
C GLU A 75 -2.53 -0.05 -6.65
N ILE A 76 -2.52 -0.79 -5.55
CA ILE A 76 -2.21 -2.24 -5.56
C ILE A 76 -3.12 -3.09 -6.45
N SER A 77 -4.36 -2.65 -6.72
CA SER A 77 -5.30 -3.32 -7.65
C SER A 77 -4.75 -3.39 -9.08
N LEU A 78 -3.86 -2.49 -9.47
CA LEU A 78 -3.27 -2.46 -10.81
C LEU A 78 -2.28 -3.60 -11.04
N ILE A 79 -1.63 -4.06 -9.97
CA ILE A 79 -0.54 -5.02 -10.03
C ILE A 79 -0.86 -6.33 -9.32
N GLU A 80 -2.15 -6.54 -9.03
CA GLU A 80 -2.67 -7.73 -8.38
C GLU A 80 -2.19 -9.02 -9.08
N ASN A 81 -1.62 -9.93 -8.28
CA ASN A 81 -1.18 -11.26 -8.68
C ASN A 81 -1.15 -12.20 -7.46
N GLU A 82 -1.10 -13.51 -7.70
CA GLU A 82 -1.15 -14.54 -6.65
C GLU A 82 0.03 -14.47 -5.66
N GLY A 83 1.20 -13.99 -6.11
CA GLY A 83 2.41 -13.90 -5.28
C GLY A 83 2.38 -12.78 -4.24
N LEU A 84 1.55 -11.74 -4.43
CA LEU A 84 1.46 -10.59 -3.52
C LEU A 84 1.06 -10.99 -2.09
N ALA A 85 0.11 -11.91 -1.95
CA ALA A 85 -0.33 -12.36 -0.64
C ALA A 85 0.82 -13.03 0.14
N THR A 86 1.64 -13.83 -0.55
CA THR A 86 2.84 -14.45 0.02
C THR A 86 3.87 -13.40 0.42
N ILE A 87 4.14 -12.41 -0.46
CA ILE A 87 5.07 -11.32 -0.15
C ILE A 87 4.61 -10.57 1.12
N LEU A 88 3.33 -10.20 1.21
CA LEU A 88 2.79 -9.48 2.37
C LEU A 88 2.91 -10.29 3.68
N ALA A 89 2.69 -11.62 3.61
CA ALA A 89 2.79 -12.50 4.75
C ALA A 89 4.25 -12.69 5.23
N GLU A 90 5.21 -12.67 4.31
CA GLU A 90 6.60 -13.03 4.59
C GLU A 90 7.57 -11.85 4.68
N ALA A 91 7.23 -10.68 4.12
CA ALA A 91 8.10 -9.51 4.04
C ALA A 91 8.80 -9.17 5.36
N ARG A 92 8.07 -9.29 6.49
CA ARG A 92 8.58 -9.03 7.84
C ARG A 92 9.73 -9.95 8.24
N LYS A 93 9.70 -11.24 7.87
CA LYS A 93 10.76 -12.21 8.16
C LYS A 93 12.10 -11.79 7.56
N PHE A 94 12.04 -11.08 6.44
CA PHE A 94 13.21 -10.68 5.65
C PHE A 94 13.52 -9.18 5.76
N GLY A 95 12.89 -8.46 6.70
CA GLY A 95 13.14 -7.03 6.91
C GLY A 95 12.69 -6.14 5.75
N LEU A 96 11.80 -6.64 4.86
CA LEU A 96 11.16 -5.86 3.82
C LEU A 96 9.96 -5.10 4.40
N THR A 97 9.97 -3.77 4.29
CA THR A 97 8.82 -2.94 4.62
C THR A 97 8.01 -2.70 3.36
N VAL A 98 6.71 -2.94 3.40
CA VAL A 98 5.81 -2.74 2.25
C VAL A 98 4.79 -1.66 2.59
N TYR A 99 4.71 -0.63 1.75
CA TYR A 99 3.65 0.35 1.74
C TYR A 99 2.76 0.09 0.53
N VAL A 100 1.45 0.08 0.75
CA VAL A 100 0.45 -0.08 -0.30
C VAL A 100 -0.53 1.07 -0.21
N SER A 101 -0.88 1.66 -1.34
CA SER A 101 -2.01 2.59 -1.47
C SER A 101 -3.13 1.96 -2.29
N GLN A 102 -4.35 2.42 -2.04
CA GLN A 102 -5.54 2.05 -2.79
C GLN A 102 -6.60 3.14 -2.59
N GLN A 103 -7.25 3.56 -3.67
CA GLN A 103 -8.34 4.53 -3.60
C GLN A 103 -9.68 3.89 -3.25
N TYR A 104 -9.96 2.72 -3.83
CA TYR A 104 -11.23 2.01 -3.65
C TYR A 104 -10.98 0.55 -3.29
N LEU A 105 -11.40 0.11 -2.10
CA LEU A 105 -11.12 -1.27 -1.69
C LEU A 105 -11.86 -2.29 -2.56
N SER A 106 -12.99 -1.90 -3.17
CA SER A 106 -13.76 -2.72 -4.10
C SER A 106 -13.02 -3.07 -5.40
N GLN A 107 -11.93 -2.35 -5.74
CA GLN A 107 -11.09 -2.69 -6.89
C GLN A 107 -10.08 -3.80 -6.61
N VAL A 108 -9.86 -4.13 -5.33
CA VAL A 108 -8.96 -5.21 -4.91
C VAL A 108 -9.77 -6.49 -4.77
N SER A 109 -9.26 -7.63 -5.27
CA SER A 109 -9.98 -8.88 -5.04
C SER A 109 -10.13 -9.17 -3.54
N GLY A 110 -11.21 -9.86 -3.17
CA GLY A 110 -11.46 -10.21 -1.77
C GLY A 110 -10.33 -11.00 -1.12
N GLY A 111 -9.66 -11.88 -1.88
CA GLY A 111 -8.53 -12.67 -1.38
C GLY A 111 -7.31 -11.81 -1.07
N LEU A 112 -6.94 -10.91 -1.98
CA LEU A 112 -5.83 -10.00 -1.76
C LEU A 112 -6.15 -8.99 -0.66
N LEU A 113 -7.37 -8.42 -0.64
CA LEU A 113 -7.82 -7.50 0.40
C LEU A 113 -7.75 -8.14 1.79
N ALA A 114 -8.23 -9.39 1.94
CA ALA A 114 -8.13 -10.12 3.20
C ALA A 114 -6.67 -10.30 3.63
N SER A 115 -5.77 -10.65 2.71
CA SER A 115 -4.33 -10.78 3.00
C SER A 115 -3.69 -9.46 3.42
N ILE A 116 -4.04 -8.36 2.75
CA ILE A 116 -3.60 -7.00 3.11
C ILE A 116 -4.06 -6.66 4.53
N LEU A 117 -5.35 -6.80 4.81
CA LEU A 117 -5.94 -6.44 6.11
C LEU A 117 -5.39 -7.29 7.27
N ALA A 118 -4.99 -8.53 7.02
CA ALA A 118 -4.38 -9.41 8.01
C ALA A 118 -2.90 -9.08 8.30
N ASN A 119 -2.20 -8.43 7.37
CA ASN A 119 -0.76 -8.16 7.48
C ASN A 119 -0.41 -6.67 7.70
N ILE A 120 -1.34 -5.74 7.49
CA ILE A 120 -1.12 -4.32 7.77
C ILE A 120 -1.11 -4.07 9.28
N TYR A 121 -0.06 -3.38 9.74
CA TYR A 121 0.06 -2.88 11.12
C TYR A 121 -0.26 -1.40 11.22
N ASN A 122 0.14 -0.62 10.23
CA ASN A 122 0.00 0.83 10.23
C ASN A 122 -1.01 1.26 9.17
N TYR A 123 -1.98 2.06 9.57
CA TYR A 123 -2.99 2.62 8.68
C TYR A 123 -2.82 4.13 8.59
N PHE A 124 -2.96 4.66 7.38
CA PHE A 124 -3.13 6.08 7.12
C PHE A 124 -4.37 6.21 6.22
N VAL A 125 -5.51 6.50 6.83
CA VAL A 125 -6.81 6.52 6.12
C VAL A 125 -7.24 7.96 5.94
N PHE A 126 -7.28 8.40 4.69
CA PHE A 126 -7.90 9.67 4.29
C PHE A 126 -9.41 9.50 4.18
N ARG A 127 -10.13 10.54 3.78
CA ARG A 127 -11.58 10.45 3.53
C ARG A 127 -11.90 9.32 2.56
N VAL A 128 -12.79 8.41 2.97
CA VAL A 128 -13.23 7.24 2.20
C VAL A 128 -14.75 7.20 2.04
N SER A 129 -15.24 6.29 1.18
CA SER A 129 -16.67 6.00 1.01
C SER A 129 -17.27 5.32 2.25
N ASP A 130 -18.61 5.30 2.39
CA ASP A 130 -19.28 4.54 3.48
C ASP A 130 -18.99 3.03 3.38
N GLU A 131 -18.85 2.49 2.17
CA GLU A 131 -18.53 1.09 1.93
C GLU A 131 -17.14 0.73 2.45
N ASP A 132 -16.12 1.49 2.05
CA ASP A 132 -14.75 1.28 2.51
C ASP A 132 -14.62 1.52 4.02
N ALA A 133 -15.35 2.52 4.56
CA ALA A 133 -15.36 2.83 5.98
C ALA A 133 -15.91 1.67 6.83
N ARG A 134 -16.85 0.86 6.32
CA ARG A 134 -17.33 -0.36 7.01
C ARG A 134 -16.23 -1.40 7.16
N VAL A 135 -15.42 -1.58 6.12
CA VAL A 135 -14.31 -2.54 6.12
C VAL A 135 -13.20 -2.04 7.04
N LEU A 136 -12.77 -0.79 6.86
CA LEU A 136 -11.68 -0.18 7.62
C LEU A 136 -12.03 0.01 9.09
N GLY A 137 -13.24 0.49 9.41
CA GLY A 137 -13.69 0.71 10.79
C GLY A 137 -13.67 -0.56 11.64
N ARG A 138 -13.97 -1.72 11.04
CA ARG A 138 -13.86 -3.03 11.71
C ARG A 138 -12.40 -3.45 11.90
N ASN A 139 -11.57 -3.29 10.87
CA ASN A 139 -10.20 -3.79 10.90
C ASN A 139 -9.23 -2.91 11.72
N MET A 140 -9.46 -1.60 11.74
CA MET A 140 -8.61 -0.63 12.44
C MET A 140 -8.76 -0.68 13.97
N SER A 141 -9.71 -1.46 14.51
CA SER A 141 -9.96 -1.60 15.96
C SER A 141 -9.90 -0.25 16.69
N LEU A 142 -10.50 0.79 16.12
CA LEU A 142 -10.46 2.14 16.68
C LEU A 142 -11.03 2.11 18.09
N VAL A 143 -10.29 2.67 19.05
CA VAL A 143 -10.69 2.78 20.45
C VAL A 143 -11.01 4.25 20.72
N PHE A 144 -12.19 4.50 21.28
CA PHE A 144 -12.61 5.83 21.69
C PHE A 144 -12.64 5.95 23.22
N PRO A 145 -12.36 7.14 23.76
CA PRO A 145 -12.63 7.43 25.16
C PRO A 145 -14.11 7.22 25.51
N GLU A 146 -14.40 6.82 26.74
CA GLU A 146 -15.76 6.51 27.21
C GLU A 146 -16.75 7.66 26.97
N TRP A 147 -16.35 8.90 27.24
CA TRP A 147 -17.20 10.08 27.05
C TRP A 147 -17.67 10.27 25.59
N VAL A 148 -16.84 9.91 24.60
CA VAL A 148 -17.21 9.97 23.17
C VAL A 148 -18.30 8.94 22.87
N ILE A 149 -18.14 7.73 23.43
CA ILE A 149 -19.10 6.64 23.26
C ILE A 149 -20.43 7.00 23.93
N GLU A 150 -20.41 7.61 25.11
CA GLU A 150 -21.61 8.07 25.81
C GLU A 150 -22.35 9.16 25.02
N GLU A 151 -21.61 10.13 24.46
CA GLU A 151 -22.21 11.19 23.66
C GLU A 151 -22.83 10.65 22.36
N ALA A 152 -22.15 9.70 21.71
CA ALA A 152 -22.68 8.98 20.55
C ALA A 152 -23.97 8.22 20.90
N LYS A 153 -23.99 7.49 22.02
CA LYS A 153 -25.18 6.77 22.51
C LYS A 153 -26.35 7.71 22.78
N LYS A 154 -26.12 8.89 23.38
CA LYS A 154 -27.17 9.92 23.59
C LYS A 154 -27.78 10.40 22.28
N LYS A 155 -27.00 10.42 21.19
CA LYS A 155 -27.44 10.76 19.82
C LYS A 155 -28.01 9.55 19.05
N GLY A 156 -28.12 8.37 19.68
CA GLY A 156 -28.58 7.13 19.02
C GLY A 156 -27.57 6.53 18.03
N ILE A 157 -26.31 6.94 18.09
CA ILE A 157 -25.24 6.48 17.20
C ILE A 157 -24.54 5.27 17.82
N SER A 158 -24.48 4.16 17.10
CA SER A 158 -23.72 2.97 17.52
C SER A 158 -22.22 3.19 17.42
N GLU A 159 -21.42 2.41 18.15
CA GLU A 159 -19.96 2.51 18.06
C GLU A 159 -19.45 2.17 16.65
N GLU A 160 -20.06 1.20 15.96
CA GLU A 160 -19.73 0.91 14.56
C GLU A 160 -20.03 2.11 13.65
N GLU A 161 -21.16 2.77 13.85
CA GLU A 161 -21.53 3.96 13.08
C GLU A 161 -20.56 5.11 13.35
N LEU A 162 -20.15 5.30 14.61
CA LEU A 162 -19.14 6.29 14.98
C LEU A 162 -17.80 6.06 14.26
N LYS A 163 -17.32 4.81 14.22
CA LYS A 163 -16.08 4.44 13.50
C LYS A 163 -16.15 4.83 12.03
N LYS A 164 -17.29 4.57 11.38
CA LYS A 164 -17.48 4.92 9.98
C LYS A 164 -17.56 6.43 9.77
N GLN A 165 -18.34 7.13 10.58
CA GLN A 165 -18.55 8.56 10.42
C GLN A 165 -17.25 9.34 10.52
N ILE A 166 -16.32 8.93 11.39
CA ILE A 166 -15.01 9.56 11.49
C ILE A 166 -14.24 9.44 10.18
N LEU A 167 -14.27 8.29 9.50
CA LEU A 167 -13.55 8.09 8.24
C LEU A 167 -14.22 8.77 7.04
N VAL A 168 -15.55 8.85 7.03
CA VAL A 168 -16.34 9.45 5.93
C VAL A 168 -16.34 10.99 6.01
N LYS A 169 -16.30 11.55 7.22
CA LYS A 169 -16.40 13.00 7.45
C LYS A 169 -15.04 13.71 7.56
N LEU A 170 -13.93 13.03 7.27
CA LEU A 170 -12.61 13.68 7.24
C LEU A 170 -12.59 14.82 6.22
N ASP A 171 -12.07 15.96 6.64
CA ASP A 171 -11.78 17.06 5.73
C ASP A 171 -10.71 16.67 4.71
N PRO A 172 -10.69 17.30 3.53
CA PRO A 172 -9.57 17.15 2.61
C PRO A 172 -8.25 17.42 3.33
N ARG A 173 -7.21 16.62 3.05
CA ARG A 173 -5.89 16.71 3.69
C ARG A 173 -5.82 16.23 5.14
N MET A 174 -6.91 15.76 5.72
CA MET A 174 -6.91 15.09 7.02
C MET A 174 -6.87 13.57 6.85
N CYS A 175 -6.23 12.88 7.80
CA CYS A 175 -6.21 11.43 7.86
C CYS A 175 -6.34 10.91 9.30
N VAL A 176 -6.87 9.70 9.43
CA VAL A 176 -6.77 8.92 10.66
C VAL A 176 -5.59 7.97 10.54
N ALA A 177 -4.64 8.10 11.45
CA ALA A 177 -3.48 7.23 11.57
C ALA A 177 -3.66 6.23 12.71
N ARG A 178 -3.48 4.94 12.44
CA ARG A 178 -3.33 3.90 13.47
C ARG A 178 -1.92 3.35 13.38
N LEU A 179 -1.16 3.48 14.44
CA LEU A 179 0.26 3.14 14.45
C LEU A 179 0.55 2.00 15.42
N PHE A 180 1.41 1.07 14.99
CA PHE A 180 2.01 0.03 15.78
C PHE A 180 3.50 0.33 15.96
N ALA A 181 3.92 0.52 17.20
CA ALA A 181 5.33 0.70 17.54
C ALA A 181 5.62 0.12 18.93
N ASN A 182 6.85 -0.35 19.16
CA ASN A 182 7.28 -0.92 20.44
C ASN A 182 6.34 -2.04 20.95
N GLY A 183 5.84 -2.89 20.05
CA GLY A 183 5.03 -4.05 20.41
C GLY A 183 3.56 -3.76 20.76
N LYS A 184 3.09 -2.51 20.60
CA LYS A 184 1.70 -2.13 20.91
C LYS A 184 1.10 -1.22 19.85
N TYR A 185 -0.24 -1.29 19.72
CA TYR A 185 -1.01 -0.31 18.99
C TYR A 185 -1.22 0.94 19.84
N TYR A 186 -1.03 2.10 19.23
CA TYR A 186 -1.39 3.38 19.84
C TYR A 186 -2.84 3.73 19.52
N PRO A 187 -3.49 4.57 20.35
CA PRO A 187 -4.76 5.17 20.00
C PRO A 187 -4.69 5.81 18.61
N ALA A 188 -5.80 5.78 17.88
CA ALA A 188 -5.85 6.43 16.58
C ALA A 188 -5.63 7.93 16.73
N LEU A 189 -4.82 8.49 15.82
CA LEU A 189 -4.44 9.89 15.81
C LEU A 189 -5.02 10.54 14.58
N GLU A 190 -5.43 11.80 14.72
CA GLU A 190 -5.74 12.64 13.56
C GLU A 190 -4.44 13.27 13.06
N GLY A 191 -4.22 13.20 11.75
CA GLY A 191 -3.10 13.80 11.03
C GLY A 191 -3.58 14.76 9.97
N ARG A 192 -2.75 15.74 9.63
CA ARG A 192 -2.98 16.70 8.55
C ARG A 192 -1.78 16.72 7.61
N THR A 193 -2.02 16.76 6.30
CA THR A 193 -0.92 16.95 5.35
C THR A 193 -0.43 18.40 5.40
N VAL A 194 0.89 18.54 5.49
CA VAL A 194 1.58 19.84 5.44
C VAL A 194 1.87 20.20 4.00
N ASP A 195 1.93 21.49 3.70
CA ASP A 195 2.44 21.94 2.41
C ASP A 195 3.94 21.68 2.33
N TYR A 196 4.38 21.26 1.16
CA TYR A 196 5.79 21.08 0.91
C TYR A 196 6.42 22.45 0.70
N GLU A 197 7.10 22.94 1.74
CA GLU A 197 8.01 24.07 1.61
C GLU A 197 9.38 23.51 1.26
N GLN A 198 9.79 23.71 0.00
CA GLN A 198 11.14 23.37 -0.45
C GLN A 198 12.12 24.25 0.34
N SER A 199 12.71 23.70 1.41
CA SER A 199 13.83 24.34 2.09
C SER A 199 14.99 24.36 1.10
N GLY A 200 15.39 25.58 0.71
CA GLY A 200 16.43 25.82 -0.30
C GLY A 200 17.80 25.28 0.06
#